data_AF-A0A5J5B949-F1
#
_entry.id   AF-A0A5J5B949-F1
#
_cell.length_a   1.000
_cell.length_b   1.000
_cell.length_c   1.000
_cell.angle_alpha   90.00
_cell.angle_beta   90.00
_cell.angle_gamma   90.00
#
_symmetry.space_group_name_H-M   'P 1'
#
loop_
_entity.id
_entity.type
_entity.pdbx_description
1 polymer ?
#
loop_
_entity_poly.entity_id
_entity_poly.type
_entity_poly.pdbx_seq_one_letter_code
_entity_poly.pdbx_strand_id
1 'polypeptide(L)'
;MEILSGRRSVDAEFGEGNSIVDWVKSKIKKKDGINDILDKNAGASCVSVREEMMLLFRVALLCTSPNPADRPSMRDVVSMLQEAKPKRKLSGGGGGRAGDNIVCGADSDGGCDIPLAQKATEK
;
A
#
# COMPACT_ATOMS: atom_id res chain seq x y z
N MET A 1 -9.42 -1.82 0.11
CA MET A 1 -9.02 -1.34 -1.23
C MET A 1 -8.81 0.16 -1.22
N GLU A 2 -9.78 0.96 -0.77
CA GLU A 2 -9.68 2.44 -0.77
C GLU A 2 -8.40 2.97 -0.14
N ILE A 3 -8.03 2.48 1.05
CA ILE A 3 -6.81 2.90 1.76
C ILE A 3 -5.52 2.59 0.98
N LEU A 4 -5.47 1.48 0.25
CA LEU A 4 -4.24 1.07 -0.44
C LEU A 4 -4.03 1.82 -1.75
N SER A 5 -5.11 2.32 -2.37
CA SER A 5 -5.05 2.99 -3.65
C SER A 5 -5.34 4.49 -3.61
N GLY A 6 -5.77 5.02 -2.46
CA GLY A 6 -6.12 6.44 -2.31
C GLY A 6 -7.34 6.86 -3.13
N ARG A 7 -8.19 5.88 -3.52
CA ARG A 7 -9.34 6.07 -4.43
C ARG A 7 -10.63 5.71 -3.71
N ARG A 8 -11.73 6.30 -4.16
CA ARG A 8 -13.08 5.99 -3.66
C ARG A 8 -13.53 4.61 -4.13
N SER A 9 -14.47 4.00 -3.41
CA SER A 9 -15.06 2.70 -3.77
C SER A 9 -15.71 2.68 -5.16
N VAL A 10 -16.25 3.82 -5.59
CA VAL A 10 -16.82 4.06 -6.93
C VAL A 10 -16.22 5.35 -7.47
N ASP A 11 -15.73 5.31 -8.70
CA ASP A 11 -15.08 6.43 -9.37
C ASP A 11 -15.43 6.40 -10.86
N ALA A 12 -15.49 7.58 -11.49
CA ALA A 12 -15.79 7.70 -12.92
C ALA A 12 -14.73 7.00 -13.79
N GLU A 13 -13.48 6.94 -13.31
CA GLU A 13 -12.37 6.28 -14.01
C GLU A 13 -12.52 4.74 -14.08
N PHE A 14 -13.41 4.14 -13.29
CA PHE A 14 -13.60 2.70 -13.26
C PHE A 14 -14.57 2.19 -14.32
N GLY A 15 -15.37 3.09 -14.90
CA GLY A 15 -16.51 2.75 -15.76
C GLY A 15 -17.82 2.70 -14.97
N GLU A 16 -18.92 2.92 -15.68
CA GLU A 16 -20.26 2.94 -15.09
C GLU A 16 -20.62 1.57 -14.49
N GLY A 17 -21.01 1.55 -13.20
CA GLY A 17 -21.37 0.33 -12.49
C GLY A 17 -20.19 -0.51 -11.99
N ASN A 18 -18.94 -0.08 -12.21
CA ASN A 18 -17.77 -0.80 -11.73
C ASN A 18 -17.33 -0.33 -10.34
N SER A 19 -17.01 -1.29 -9.48
CA SER A 19 -16.37 -1.00 -8.20
C SER A 19 -14.85 -0.89 -8.35
N ILE A 20 -14.21 -0.29 -7.35
CA ILE A 20 -12.74 -0.30 -7.19
C ILE A 20 -12.15 -1.72 -7.29
N VAL A 21 -12.86 -2.75 -6.81
CA VAL A 21 -12.40 -4.14 -6.85
C VAL A 21 -12.35 -4.65 -8.29
N ASP A 22 -13.35 -4.34 -9.11
CA ASP A 22 -13.44 -4.77 -10.51
C ASP A 22 -12.38 -4.06 -11.36
N TRP A 23 -12.17 -2.77 -11.10
CA TRP A 23 -11.12 -1.99 -11.74
C TRP A 23 -9.73 -2.55 -11.42
N VAL A 24 -9.44 -2.81 -10.15
CA VAL A 24 -8.17 -3.42 -9.71
C VAL A 24 -7.95 -4.78 -10.37
N LYS A 25 -8.95 -5.66 -10.36
CA LYS A 25 -8.87 -6.99 -11.02
C LYS A 25 -8.58 -6.85 -12.51
N SER A 26 -9.18 -5.85 -13.16
CA SER A 26 -8.95 -5.55 -14.57
C SER A 26 -7.52 -5.06 -14.82
N LYS A 27 -6.98 -4.19 -13.94
CA LYS A 27 -5.59 -3.71 -14.02
C LYS A 27 -4.56 -4.82 -13.82
N ILE A 28 -4.81 -5.73 -12.88
CA ILE A 28 -3.95 -6.91 -12.67
C ILE A 28 -3.91 -7.79 -13.93
N LYS A 29 -5.06 -8.04 -14.57
CA LYS A 29 -5.14 -8.82 -15.82
C LYS A 29 -4.39 -8.17 -16.98
N LYS A 30 -4.39 -6.84 -17.05
CA LYS A 30 -3.72 -6.06 -18.11
C LYS A 30 -2.20 -5.97 -17.95
N LYS A 31 -1.61 -6.57 -16.91
CA LYS A 31 -0.18 -6.46 -16.55
C LYS A 31 0.28 -5.02 -16.25
N ASP A 32 -0.64 -4.08 -16.02
CA ASP A 32 -0.31 -2.71 -15.59
C ASP A 32 0.36 -2.68 -14.19
N GLY A 33 0.39 -3.82 -13.50
CA GLY A 33 1.13 -4.02 -12.27
C GLY A 33 0.40 -3.43 -11.05
N ILE A 34 0.61 -4.06 -9.90
CA ILE A 34 0.02 -3.60 -8.63
C ILE A 34 0.62 -2.24 -8.22
N ASN A 35 1.84 -1.94 -8.64
CA ASN A 35 2.57 -0.72 -8.29
C ASN A 35 1.84 0.56 -8.70
N ASP A 36 1.17 0.58 -9.85
CA ASP A 36 0.47 1.77 -10.35
C ASP A 36 -0.87 2.01 -9.65
N ILE A 37 -1.34 1.00 -8.90
CA ILE A 37 -2.57 1.08 -8.11
C ILE A 37 -2.28 1.63 -6.71
N LEU A 38 -1.06 1.47 -6.18
CA LEU A 38 -0.73 1.86 -4.82
C LEU A 38 -0.72 3.38 -4.64
N ASP A 39 -1.29 3.84 -3.52
CA ASP A 39 -1.32 5.25 -3.18
C ASP A 39 0.09 5.79 -2.90
N LYS A 40 0.52 6.71 -3.76
CA LYS A 40 1.82 7.39 -3.65
C LYS A 40 1.92 8.23 -2.37
N ASN A 41 0.80 8.76 -1.88
CA ASN A 41 0.75 9.54 -0.64
C ASN A 41 0.85 8.67 0.61
N ALA A 42 0.58 7.36 0.50
CA ALA A 42 0.70 6.39 1.59
C ALA A 42 2.12 5.81 1.73
N GLY A 43 3.11 6.40 1.07
CA GLY A 43 4.51 5.97 1.15
C GLY A 43 4.91 4.92 0.11
N ALA A 44 4.11 4.70 -0.94
CA ALA A 44 4.50 3.78 -2.03
C ALA A 44 5.80 4.19 -2.75
N SER A 45 6.32 5.39 -2.51
CA SER A 45 7.63 5.85 -3.00
C SER A 45 8.81 5.12 -2.35
N CYS A 46 8.71 4.69 -1.08
CA CYS A 46 9.77 3.92 -0.43
C CYS A 46 9.55 2.41 -0.62
N VAL A 47 10.62 1.71 -1.01
CA VAL A 47 10.56 0.29 -1.43
C VAL A 47 10.04 -0.61 -0.30
N SER A 48 10.51 -0.42 0.93
CA SER A 48 10.10 -1.23 2.07
C SER A 48 8.60 -1.09 2.40
N VAL A 49 8.07 0.14 2.38
CA VAL A 49 6.62 0.37 2.61
C VAL A 49 5.82 -0.16 1.43
N ARG A 50 6.32 -0.02 0.20
CA ARG A 50 5.67 -0.57 -0.98
C ARG A 50 5.51 -2.09 -0.89
N GLU A 51 6.53 -2.81 -0.44
CA GLU A 51 6.45 -4.27 -0.22
C GLU A 51 5.38 -4.63 0.82
N GLU A 52 5.30 -3.89 1.92
CA GLU A 52 4.26 -4.05 2.95
C GLU A 52 2.86 -3.78 2.37
N MET A 53 2.71 -2.71 1.59
CA MET A 53 1.47 -2.39 0.91
C MET A 53 1.06 -3.50 -0.06
N MET A 54 2.00 -4.13 -0.77
CA MET A 54 1.70 -5.27 -1.65
C MET A 54 1.19 -6.49 -0.87
N LEU A 55 1.75 -6.77 0.31
CA LEU A 55 1.26 -7.85 1.18
C LEU A 55 -0.18 -7.56 1.63
N LEU A 56 -0.45 -6.34 2.10
CA LEU A 56 -1.80 -5.91 2.46
C LEU A 56 -2.77 -5.96 1.28
N PHE A 57 -2.29 -5.63 0.09
CA PHE A 57 -3.08 -5.70 -1.14
C PHE A 57 -3.50 -7.14 -1.46
N ARG A 58 -2.60 -8.10 -1.23
CA ARG A 58 -2.90 -9.52 -1.43
C ARG A 58 -3.95 -10.02 -0.45
N VAL A 59 -3.89 -9.59 0.82
CA VAL A 59 -4.95 -9.87 1.81
C VAL A 59 -6.28 -9.27 1.35
N ALA A 60 -6.29 -8.02 0.88
CA ALA A 60 -7.50 -7.35 0.39
C ALA A 60 -8.12 -8.08 -0.82
N LEU A 61 -7.32 -8.64 -1.72
CA LEU A 61 -7.81 -9.46 -2.83
C LEU A 61 -8.49 -10.74 -2.35
N LEU A 62 -7.94 -11.43 -1.35
CA LEU A 62 -8.56 -12.62 -0.75
C LEU A 62 -9.90 -12.28 -0.07
N CYS A 63 -9.96 -11.16 0.66
CA CYS A 63 -11.20 -10.69 1.30
C CYS A 63 -12.29 -10.32 0.29
N THR A 64 -11.92 -9.99 -0.94
CA THR A 64 -12.82 -9.57 -2.03
C THR A 64 -12.95 -10.62 -3.14
N SER A 65 -12.64 -11.88 -2.80
CA SER A 65 -12.83 -13.02 -3.69
C SER A 65 -14.31 -13.13 -4.14
N PRO A 66 -14.54 -13.44 -5.43
CA PRO A 66 -15.90 -13.59 -5.96
C PRO A 66 -16.63 -14.77 -5.29
N ASN A 67 -15.90 -15.84 -5.01
CA ASN A 67 -16.41 -16.99 -4.27
C ASN A 67 -16.32 -16.73 -2.75
N PRO A 68 -17.42 -16.85 -2.00
CA PRO A 68 -17.42 -16.61 -0.56
C PRO A 68 -16.59 -17.64 0.23
N ALA A 69 -16.44 -18.87 -0.28
CA ALA A 69 -15.65 -19.90 0.41
C ALA A 69 -14.14 -19.60 0.43
N ASP A 70 -13.65 -18.77 -0.50
CA ASP A 70 -12.24 -18.36 -0.56
C ASP A 70 -11.94 -17.16 0.36
N ARG A 71 -12.98 -16.56 0.97
CA ARG A 71 -12.80 -15.40 1.84
C ARG A 71 -12.35 -15.87 3.23
N PRO A 72 -11.22 -15.38 3.74
CA PRO A 72 -10.74 -15.73 5.06
C PRO A 72 -11.71 -15.25 6.15
N SER A 73 -11.70 -15.92 7.30
CA SER A 73 -12.43 -15.42 8.47
C SER A 73 -11.80 -14.12 8.97
N MET A 74 -12.57 -13.26 9.64
CA MET A 74 -12.01 -12.02 10.20
C MET A 74 -10.86 -12.27 11.19
N ARG A 75 -10.85 -13.43 11.86
CA ARG A 75 -9.73 -13.85 12.71
C ARG A 75 -8.46 -14.06 11.88
N ASP A 76 -8.57 -14.79 10.78
CA ASP A 76 -7.45 -15.06 9.89
C ASP A 76 -6.96 -13.78 9.22
N VAL A 77 -7.87 -12.89 8.81
CA VAL A 77 -7.51 -11.57 8.29
C VAL A 77 -6.65 -10.81 9.30
N VAL A 78 -7.03 -10.78 10.57
CA VAL A 78 -6.24 -10.11 11.61
C VAL A 78 -4.87 -10.76 11.78
N SER A 79 -4.79 -12.10 11.78
CA SER A 79 -3.51 -12.82 11.85
C SER A 79 -2.60 -12.48 10.66
N MET A 80 -3.13 -12.51 9.42
CA MET A 80 -2.40 -12.14 8.22
C MET A 80 -1.91 -10.68 8.27
N LEU A 81 -2.74 -9.77 8.78
CA LEU A 81 -2.37 -8.36 8.95
C LEU A 81 -1.29 -8.17 10.03
N GLN A 82 -1.28 -8.99 11.08
CA GLN A 82 -0.25 -8.94 12.12
C GLN A 82 1.10 -9.46 11.61
N GLU A 83 1.10 -10.48 10.75
CA GLU A 83 2.30 -11.01 10.09
C GLU A 83 2.85 -10.03 9.05
N ALA A 84 1.98 -9.30 8.36
CA ALA A 84 2.35 -8.26 7.40
C ALA A 84 2.88 -6.98 8.07
N LYS A 85 3.01 -6.93 9.41
CA LYS A 85 3.47 -5.71 10.10
C LYS A 85 4.95 -5.41 9.81
N PRO A 86 5.28 -4.15 9.51
CA PRO A 86 6.66 -3.68 9.49
C PRO A 86 7.43 -4.09 10.74
N LYS A 87 8.57 -4.76 10.58
CA LYS A 87 9.61 -4.85 11.64
C LYS A 87 10.38 -3.53 11.73
N ARG A 88 9.68 -2.39 11.70
CA ARG A 88 10.27 -1.09 11.95
C ARG A 88 10.57 -1.05 13.44
N LYS A 89 11.85 -1.12 13.77
CA LYS A 89 12.36 -0.86 15.12
C LYS A 89 11.76 0.50 15.52
N LEU A 90 10.84 0.52 16.49
CA LEU A 90 10.36 1.78 17.06
C LEU A 90 11.57 2.36 17.78
N SER A 91 12.21 3.37 17.19
CA SER A 91 13.23 4.14 17.90
C SER A 91 12.53 4.97 18.98
N GLY A 92 12.30 4.35 20.13
CA GLY A 92 12.04 5.02 21.40
C GLY A 92 13.32 4.93 22.23
N GLY A 93 13.88 6.08 22.59
CA GLY A 93 15.17 6.16 23.26
C GLY A 93 15.19 5.50 24.65
N GLY A 94 16.32 4.86 24.98
CA GLY A 94 16.68 4.49 26.35
C GLY A 94 17.47 3.19 26.50
N GLY A 95 18.80 3.25 26.33
CA GLY A 95 19.76 2.43 27.11
C GLY A 95 20.25 1.09 26.53
N GLY A 96 21.56 1.02 26.25
CA GLY A 96 22.37 -0.20 26.49
C GLY A 96 22.63 -1.18 25.33
N ARG A 97 23.74 -0.94 24.62
CA ARG A 97 24.68 -1.89 23.97
C ARG A 97 24.24 -3.36 23.72
N ALA A 98 24.21 -3.76 22.44
CA ALA A 98 25.05 -4.80 21.81
C ALA A 98 24.56 -5.04 20.37
N GLY A 99 25.49 -5.26 19.43
CA GLY A 99 25.25 -5.10 18.00
C GLY A 99 24.27 -6.07 17.35
N ASP A 100 23.31 -5.50 16.62
CA ASP A 100 22.84 -5.99 15.34
C ASP A 100 22.76 -4.80 14.37
N ASN A 101 23.50 -4.91 13.27
CA ASN A 101 23.73 -3.86 12.31
C ASN A 101 22.44 -3.60 11.49
N ILE A 102 21.54 -2.71 11.95
CA ILE A 102 20.60 -2.06 11.04
C ILE A 102 21.37 -0.97 10.30
N VAL A 103 21.87 -1.35 9.14
CA VAL A 103 22.24 -0.40 8.11
C VAL A 103 20.94 0.14 7.53
N CYS A 104 20.59 1.36 7.94
CA CYS A 104 19.90 2.26 7.03
C CYS A 104 20.92 2.57 5.96
N GLY A 105 20.95 1.76 4.90
CA GLY A 105 21.79 1.98 3.74
C GLY A 105 21.29 3.24 3.05
N ALA A 106 21.79 4.38 3.50
CA ALA A 106 21.96 5.54 2.66
C ALA A 106 22.96 5.13 1.59
N ASP A 107 22.48 4.81 0.40
CA ASP A 107 23.25 5.05 -0.82
C ASP A 107 22.45 6.04 -1.68
N SER A 108 22.98 7.25 -1.60
CA SER A 108 22.83 8.50 -2.33
C SER A 108 21.88 8.63 -3.54
N ASP A 109 21.28 9.81 -3.55
CA ASP A 109 20.70 10.60 -4.64
C ASP A 109 19.20 10.38 -4.96
N GLY A 110 18.41 11.42 -4.63
CA GLY A 110 17.00 11.52 -4.96
C GLY A 110 16.12 11.80 -3.75
N GLY A 111 16.18 13.03 -3.24
CA GLY A 111 15.19 13.51 -2.27
C GLY A 111 13.77 13.26 -2.79
N CYS A 112 12.92 12.64 -1.98
CA CYS A 112 11.48 12.72 -2.19
C CYS A 112 10.98 14.02 -1.59
N ASP A 113 11.45 15.14 -2.15
CA ASP A 113 10.76 16.41 -2.05
C ASP A 113 9.36 16.21 -2.65
N ILE A 114 8.35 16.28 -1.80
CA ILE A 114 6.95 16.33 -2.21
C ILE A 114 6.79 17.69 -2.91
N PRO A 115 6.49 17.77 -4.22
CA PRO A 115 6.15 19.06 -4.81
C PRO A 115 4.80 19.47 -4.22
N LEU A 116 4.83 20.51 -3.40
CA LEU A 116 3.64 21.22 -2.94
C LEU A 116 2.91 21.72 -4.20
N ALA A 117 1.80 21.08 -4.54
CA ALA A 117 0.94 21.51 -5.64
C ALA A 117 0.45 22.93 -5.36
N GLN A 118 1.06 23.93 -6.01
CA GLN A 118 0.55 25.29 -6.04
C GLN A 118 -0.67 25.30 -6.97
N LYS A 119 -1.86 25.43 -6.37
CA LYS A 119 -3.11 25.69 -7.07
C LYS A 119 -3.01 27.06 -7.75
N ALA A 120 -3.06 27.09 -9.08
CA ALA A 120 -3.16 28.32 -9.86
C ALA A 120 -4.62 28.75 -9.99
N THR A 121 -4.94 29.99 -9.61
CA THR A 121 -5.96 30.86 -10.23
C THR A 121 -5.88 32.26 -9.60
N GLU A 122 -5.40 33.26 -10.36
CA GLU A 122 -6.14 34.49 -10.70
C GLU A 122 -5.22 35.49 -11.41
N LYS A 123 -5.54 35.80 -12.68
CA LYS A 123 -5.65 37.18 -13.17
C LYS A 123 -6.51 37.23 -14.42
#